data_AF-A7MP75-F1
#
_entry.id   AF-A7MP75-F1
#
_cell.length_a   1.000
_cell.length_b   1.000
_cell.length_c   1.000
_cell.angle_alpha   90.00
_cell.angle_beta   90.00
_cell.angle_gamma   90.00
#
_symmetry.space_group_name_H-M   'P 1'
#
loop_
_entity.id
_entity.type
_entity.pdbx_description
1 polymer ?
#
loop_
_entity_poly.entity_id
_entity_poly.type
_entity_poly.pdbx_seq_one_letter_code
_entity_poly.pdbx_strand_id
1 'polypeptide(L)'
;MKRSPSQTATRYSFPDPGELNRRVQFRKRVDSPAADFGTESEEIDTFRAWARVQQTGATTYQSSVQTGEAVTHLITIRYRSGMSSEWQIVLPGGEVLRVRRIRDLNSERRFLLLECESLGDADHYSGAVYG
;
A
#
# COMPACT_ATOMS: atom_id res chain seq x y z
N MET A 1 -45.13 -14.04 5.59
CA MET A 1 -43.82 -13.60 6.11
C MET A 1 -42.72 -14.17 5.22
N LYS A 2 -42.11 -13.38 4.35
CA LYS A 2 -40.94 -13.78 3.55
C LYS A 2 -39.68 -13.28 4.27
N ARG A 3 -38.76 -14.19 4.59
CA ARG A 3 -37.54 -13.92 5.36
C ARG A 3 -36.54 -13.18 4.45
N SER A 4 -36.09 -11.99 4.84
CA SER A 4 -34.94 -11.33 4.20
C SER A 4 -33.67 -12.15 4.43
N PRO A 5 -32.83 -12.39 3.42
CA PRO A 5 -31.45 -12.77 3.66
C PRO A 5 -30.66 -11.51 4.05
N SER A 6 -30.58 -11.23 5.34
CA SER A 6 -29.62 -10.27 5.89
C SER A 6 -28.32 -11.00 6.23
N GLN A 7 -27.43 -11.16 5.27
CA GLN A 7 -25.99 -11.36 5.54
C GLN A 7 -25.16 -11.24 4.25
N THR A 8 -24.83 -10.00 3.87
CA THR A 8 -23.76 -9.73 2.91
C THR A 8 -22.58 -9.17 3.69
N ALA A 9 -21.90 -10.03 4.45
CA ALA A 9 -20.54 -9.73 4.87
C ALA A 9 -19.62 -10.26 3.77
N THR A 10 -19.14 -9.39 2.88
CA THR A 10 -18.10 -9.75 1.90
C THR A 10 -16.85 -10.16 2.67
N ARG A 11 -16.65 -11.47 2.88
CA ARG A 11 -15.39 -12.00 3.38
C ARG A 11 -14.39 -12.00 2.23
N TYR A 12 -13.24 -11.40 2.45
CA TYR A 12 -12.13 -11.50 1.51
C TYR A 12 -11.52 -12.89 1.63
N SER A 13 -11.26 -13.56 0.50
CA SER A 13 -10.49 -14.81 0.55
C SER A 13 -9.08 -14.52 1.03
N PHE A 14 -8.53 -15.36 1.90
CA PHE A 14 -7.11 -15.27 2.20
C PHE A 14 -6.28 -15.66 0.99
N PRO A 15 -5.04 -15.14 0.88
CA PRO A 15 -4.13 -15.57 -0.15
C PRO A 15 -3.82 -17.06 -0.04
N ASP A 16 -3.75 -17.73 -1.18
CA ASP A 16 -3.31 -19.12 -1.27
C ASP A 16 -1.80 -19.24 -1.00
N PRO A 17 -1.32 -20.41 -0.56
CA PRO A 17 0.11 -20.66 -0.44
C PRO A 17 0.85 -20.34 -1.76
N GLY A 18 1.87 -19.49 -1.67
CA GLY A 18 2.67 -19.07 -2.82
C GLY A 18 2.20 -17.79 -3.51
N GLU A 19 1.01 -17.25 -3.18
CA GLU A 19 0.57 -15.98 -3.77
C GLU A 19 1.35 -14.76 -3.25
N LEU A 20 1.96 -14.87 -2.06
CA LEU A 20 2.93 -13.90 -1.56
C LEU A 20 4.29 -14.09 -2.27
N ASN A 21 4.34 -13.79 -3.56
CA ASN A 21 5.45 -14.13 -4.46
C ASN A 21 6.42 -12.97 -4.76
N ARG A 22 6.15 -11.75 -4.29
CA ARG A 22 7.04 -10.59 -4.49
C ARG A 22 7.69 -10.18 -3.18
N ARG A 23 9.00 -9.99 -3.18
CA ARG A 23 9.74 -9.47 -2.02
C ARG A 23 9.79 -7.95 -2.10
N VAL A 24 8.94 -7.26 -1.35
CA VAL A 24 8.85 -5.79 -1.36
C VAL A 24 9.58 -5.20 -0.15
N GLN A 25 10.03 -3.96 -0.28
CA GLN A 25 10.63 -3.19 0.81
C GLN A 25 9.66 -2.12 1.30
N PHE A 26 9.47 -2.06 2.61
CA PHE A 26 8.74 -1.02 3.29
C PHE A 26 9.75 -0.05 3.89
N ARG A 27 9.54 1.25 3.69
CA ARG A 27 10.38 2.29 4.27
C ARG A 27 9.55 3.43 4.85
N LYS A 28 10.02 4.04 5.92
CA LYS A 28 9.54 5.34 6.42
C LYS A 28 10.59 6.40 6.09
N ARG A 29 10.15 7.54 5.57
CA ARG A 29 11.02 8.68 5.28
C ARG A 29 10.54 9.88 6.09
N VAL A 30 11.50 10.65 6.60
CA VAL A 30 11.27 11.98 7.14
C VAL A 30 12.05 12.96 6.29
N ASP A 31 11.37 13.97 5.80
CA ASP A 31 11.98 15.06 5.06
C ASP A 31 12.44 16.12 6.07
N SER A 32 13.76 16.28 6.20
CA SER A 32 14.37 17.28 7.06
C SER A 32 14.88 18.45 6.20
N PRO A 33 14.69 19.71 6.62
CA PRO A 33 15.26 20.84 5.92
C PRO A 33 16.79 20.77 5.98
N ALA A 34 17.42 20.79 4.82
CA ALA A 34 18.87 20.78 4.69
C ALA A 34 19.43 22.20 4.87
N ALA A 35 20.69 22.29 5.33
CA ALA A 35 21.34 23.56 5.65
C ALA A 35 21.56 24.48 4.43
N ASP A 36 21.40 23.95 3.23
CA ASP A 36 21.59 24.60 1.93
C ASP A 36 20.26 24.99 1.24
N PHE A 37 19.17 25.10 2.00
CA PHE A 37 17.80 25.30 1.49
C PHE A 37 17.26 24.11 0.67
N GLY A 38 17.96 22.97 0.67
CA GLY A 38 17.47 21.69 0.14
C GLY A 38 16.56 20.94 1.12
N THR A 39 16.11 19.76 0.72
CA THR A 39 15.43 18.81 1.61
C THR A 39 16.20 17.50 1.58
N GLU A 40 16.74 17.10 2.73
CA GLU A 40 17.37 15.80 2.91
C GLU A 40 16.31 14.83 3.44
N SER A 41 16.01 13.81 2.65
CA SER A 41 15.12 12.74 3.09
C SER A 41 15.91 11.64 3.78
N GLU A 42 15.68 11.44 5.08
CA GLU A 42 16.28 10.36 5.85
C GLU A 42 15.33 9.16 5.94
N GLU A 43 15.83 7.94 5.69
CA GLU A 43 15.07 6.70 5.90
C GLU A 43 15.20 6.27 7.36
N ILE A 44 14.14 6.45 8.15
CA ILE A 44 14.16 6.23 9.60
C ILE A 44 13.84 4.79 10.02
N ASP A 45 13.14 4.03 9.17
CA ASP A 45 12.77 2.65 9.45
C ASP A 45 12.52 1.87 8.15
N THR A 46 12.89 0.60 8.14
CA THR A 46 12.86 -0.24 6.94
C THR A 46 12.65 -1.72 7.26
N PHE A 47 11.87 -2.41 6.43
CA PHE A 47 11.80 -3.86 6.48
C PHE A 47 11.39 -4.46 5.14
N ARG A 48 11.63 -5.76 4.97
CA ARG A 48 11.21 -6.51 3.78
C ARG A 48 10.16 -7.55 4.12
N ALA A 49 9.17 -7.71 3.25
CA ALA A 49 8.14 -8.73 3.39
C ALA A 49 7.80 -9.38 2.05
N TRP A 50 7.31 -10.62 2.11
CA TRP A 50 6.67 -11.25 0.96
C TRP A 50 5.26 -10.70 0.82
N ALA A 51 4.91 -10.30 -0.38
CA ALA A 51 3.65 -9.65 -0.72
C ALA A 51 3.03 -10.27 -1.99
N ARG A 52 1.70 -10.28 -2.02
CA ARG A 52 0.92 -10.42 -3.25
C ARG A 52 0.67 -9.01 -3.78
N VAL A 53 1.17 -8.71 -4.97
CA VAL A 53 1.03 -7.40 -5.62
C VAL A 53 -0.01 -7.53 -6.73
N GLN A 54 -1.07 -6.73 -6.68
CA GLN A 54 -2.10 -6.69 -7.72
C GLN A 54 -2.32 -5.24 -8.16
N GLN A 55 -2.28 -4.98 -9.46
CA GLN A 55 -2.74 -3.71 -10.02
C GLN A 55 -4.26 -3.71 -10.07
N THR A 56 -4.89 -2.63 -9.61
CA THR A 56 -6.34 -2.46 -9.74
C THR A 56 -6.68 -2.11 -11.18
N GLY A 57 -7.51 -2.93 -11.83
CA GLY A 57 -8.06 -2.62 -13.14
C GLY A 57 -9.11 -1.49 -13.11
N ALA A 58 -9.54 -1.04 -14.28
CA ALA A 58 -10.46 0.10 -14.48
C ALA A 58 -11.81 0.00 -13.72
N THR A 59 -12.25 -1.19 -13.34
CA THR A 59 -13.53 -1.41 -12.64
C THR A 59 -13.44 -1.13 -11.13
N THR A 60 -12.31 -1.41 -10.48
CA THR A 60 -12.08 -1.03 -9.07
C THR A 60 -11.82 0.48 -8.94
N TYR A 61 -11.22 1.06 -9.99
CA TYR A 61 -11.01 2.50 -10.11
C TYR A 61 -12.32 3.30 -10.02
N GLN A 62 -13.42 2.83 -10.63
CA GLN A 62 -14.70 3.57 -10.61
C GLN A 62 -15.28 3.75 -9.20
N SER A 63 -15.16 2.76 -8.31
CA SER A 63 -15.61 2.87 -6.91
C SER A 63 -14.67 3.73 -6.05
N SER A 64 -13.36 3.71 -6.32
CA SER A 64 -12.38 4.54 -5.59
C SER A 64 -12.36 5.99 -6.06
N VAL A 65 -12.63 6.25 -7.36
CA VAL A 65 -12.82 7.58 -7.96
C VAL A 65 -13.99 8.32 -7.32
N GLN A 66 -15.08 7.62 -7.01
CA GLN A 66 -16.22 8.22 -6.30
C GLN A 66 -15.86 8.65 -4.86
N THR A 67 -14.75 8.14 -4.31
CA THR A 67 -14.20 8.48 -2.99
C THR A 67 -12.98 9.42 -3.07
N GLY A 68 -12.51 9.79 -4.26
CA GLY A 68 -11.42 10.76 -4.46
C GLY A 68 -9.99 10.25 -4.24
N GLU A 69 -9.76 8.93 -4.12
CA GLU A 69 -8.40 8.37 -4.02
C GLU A 69 -8.10 7.42 -5.18
N ALA A 70 -7.06 7.75 -5.97
CA ALA A 70 -6.56 6.93 -7.06
C ALA A 70 -5.79 5.71 -6.52
N VAL A 71 -6.52 4.74 -5.96
CA VAL A 71 -5.94 3.43 -5.63
C VAL A 71 -5.56 2.75 -6.94
N THR A 72 -4.28 2.44 -7.10
CA THR A 72 -3.69 1.80 -8.29
C THR A 72 -3.23 0.37 -8.01
N HIS A 73 -2.92 0.08 -6.75
CA HIS A 73 -2.35 -1.19 -6.32
C HIS A 73 -3.03 -1.70 -5.06
N LEU A 74 -3.24 -3.01 -5.01
CA LEU A 74 -3.60 -3.78 -3.82
C LEU A 74 -2.42 -4.66 -3.44
N ILE A 75 -1.87 -4.42 -2.26
CA ILE A 75 -0.75 -5.19 -1.72
C ILE A 75 -1.23 -5.99 -0.52
N THR A 76 -1.13 -7.31 -0.59
CA THR A 76 -1.44 -8.17 0.56
C THR A 76 -0.16 -8.71 1.17
N ILE A 77 -0.02 -8.57 2.49
CA ILE A 77 1.10 -9.12 3.28
C ILE A 77 0.58 -9.92 4.47
N ARG A 78 1.46 -10.69 5.11
CA ARG A 78 1.19 -11.26 6.43
C ARG A 78 0.98 -10.14 7.45
N TYR A 79 0.12 -10.38 8.44
CA TYR A 79 -0.17 -9.41 9.48
C TYR A 79 1.09 -8.95 10.20
N ARG A 80 1.19 -7.64 10.41
CA ARG A 80 2.25 -6.98 11.15
C ARG A 80 1.66 -5.83 11.96
N SER A 81 1.98 -5.76 13.24
CA SER A 81 1.61 -4.63 14.10
C SER A 81 2.43 -3.38 13.76
N GLY A 82 1.92 -2.19 14.10
CA GLY A 82 2.65 -0.93 13.91
C GLY A 82 2.67 -0.41 12.46
N MET A 83 1.78 -0.92 11.60
CA MET A 83 1.59 -0.42 10.24
C MET A 83 0.76 0.88 10.23
N SER A 84 1.24 1.88 9.51
CA SER A 84 0.63 3.20 9.32
C SER A 84 0.67 3.61 7.83
N SER A 85 -0.06 4.65 7.46
CA SER A 85 -0.06 5.21 6.09
C SER A 85 1.23 5.94 5.71
N GLU A 86 2.12 6.20 6.68
CA GLU A 86 3.42 6.84 6.46
C GLU A 86 4.43 5.92 5.76
N TRP A 87 4.16 4.62 5.75
CA TRP A 87 5.00 3.66 5.07
C TRP A 87 4.89 3.82 3.55
N GLN A 88 6.04 3.82 2.89
CA GLN A 88 6.15 3.67 1.45
C GLN A 88 6.58 2.24 1.12
N ILE A 89 6.11 1.73 -0.01
CA ILE A 89 6.44 0.39 -0.49
C ILE A 89 7.24 0.53 -1.78
N VAL A 90 8.45 -0.01 -1.80
CA VAL A 90 9.29 -0.09 -2.98
C VAL A 90 9.17 -1.50 -3.55
N LEU A 91 8.69 -1.58 -4.79
CA LEU A 91 8.60 -2.83 -5.53
C LEU A 91 9.98 -3.24 -6.08
N PRO A 92 10.21 -4.53 -6.39
CA PRO A 92 11.49 -4.99 -6.97
C PRO A 92 11.92 -4.28 -8.26
N GLY A 93 10.99 -3.63 -8.96
CA GLY A 93 11.27 -2.88 -10.19
C GLY A 93 11.67 -1.41 -9.98
N GLY A 94 11.66 -0.90 -8.74
CA GLY A 94 11.97 0.51 -8.46
C GLY A 94 10.74 1.38 -8.23
N GLU A 95 9.54 0.94 -8.64
CA GLU A 95 8.30 1.68 -8.41
C GLU A 95 8.01 1.87 -6.90
N VAL A 96 7.68 3.10 -6.53
CA VAL A 96 7.33 3.51 -5.16
C VAL A 96 5.82 3.67 -5.05
N LEU A 97 5.25 3.01 -4.06
CA LEU A 97 3.84 3.11 -3.74
C LEU A 97 3.64 3.83 -2.40
N ARG A 98 2.66 4.73 -2.35
CA ARG A 98 2.15 5.34 -1.11
C ARG A 98 1.00 4.51 -0.56
N VAL A 99 1.05 4.17 0.72
CA VAL A 99 -0.07 3.51 1.40
C VAL A 99 -1.16 4.53 1.68
N ARG A 100 -2.36 4.29 1.15
CA ARG A 100 -3.55 5.11 1.41
C ARG A 100 -4.39 4.52 2.53
N ARG A 101 -4.61 3.21 2.50
CA ARG A 101 -5.43 2.52 3.51
C ARG A 101 -4.85 1.16 3.86
N ILE A 102 -5.09 0.75 5.10
CA ILE A 102 -4.69 -0.54 5.64
C ILE A 102 -5.92 -1.21 6.21
N ARG A 103 -6.16 -2.47 5.84
CA ARG A 103 -7.27 -3.28 6.36
C ARG A 103 -6.74 -4.61 6.89
N ASP A 104 -7.22 -5.01 8.06
CA ASP A 104 -7.05 -6.39 8.53
C ASP A 104 -8.08 -7.28 7.83
N LEU A 105 -7.61 -8.22 7.01
CA LEU A 105 -8.50 -9.09 6.26
C LEU A 105 -9.32 -9.96 7.21
N ASN A 106 -10.64 -9.80 7.14
CA ASN A 106 -11.63 -10.48 7.97
C ASN A 106 -11.45 -10.25 9.49
N SER A 107 -10.66 -9.25 9.90
CA SER A 107 -10.32 -8.97 11.31
C SER A 107 -9.69 -10.17 12.05
N GLU A 108 -9.02 -11.07 11.34
CA GLU A 108 -8.42 -12.29 11.91
C GLU A 108 -6.93 -12.13 12.26
N ARG A 109 -6.33 -10.95 12.02
CA ARG A 109 -4.89 -10.67 12.23
C ARG A 109 -3.97 -11.65 11.52
N ARG A 110 -4.37 -12.09 10.33
CA ARG A 110 -3.59 -13.03 9.50
C ARG A 110 -2.90 -12.33 8.35
N PHE A 111 -3.60 -11.39 7.73
CA PHE A 111 -3.14 -10.68 6.54
C PHE A 111 -3.61 -9.23 6.58
N LEU A 112 -2.76 -8.34 6.08
CA LEU A 112 -3.12 -6.95 5.84
C LEU A 112 -3.30 -6.75 4.34
N LEU A 113 -4.39 -6.08 3.97
CA LEU A 113 -4.59 -5.52 2.64
C LEU A 113 -4.26 -4.04 2.68
N LEU A 114 -3.33 -3.64 1.84
CA LEU A 114 -2.86 -2.27 1.69
C LEU A 114 -3.39 -1.77 0.35
N GLU A 115 -4.19 -0.71 0.40
CA GLU A 115 -4.61 0.03 -0.79
C GLU A 115 -3.57 1.12 -1.02
N CYS A 116 -2.94 1.09 -2.20
CA CYS A 116 -1.81 1.94 -2.51
C CYS A 116 -2.00 2.72 -3.80
N GLU A 117 -1.36 3.87 -3.84
CA GLU A 117 -1.23 4.73 -5.01
C GLU A 117 0.22 4.69 -5.50
N SER A 118 0.42 4.65 -6.82
CA SER A 118 1.75 4.71 -7.41
C SER A 118 2.26 6.15 -7.43
N LEU A 119 3.50 6.35 -6.97
CA LEU A 119 4.22 7.60 -7.05
C LEU A 119 5.22 7.62 -8.23
N GLY A 120 5.31 6.54 -9.01
CA GLY A 120 6.31 6.35 -10.05
C GLY A 120 7.62 5.72 -9.55
N ASP A 121 8.66 5.77 -10.38
CA ASP A 121 9.96 5.17 -10.09
C ASP A 121 10.74 5.90 -9.00
N ALA A 122 11.44 5.13 -8.15
CA ALA A 122 12.24 5.65 -7.05
C ALA A 122 13.31 6.65 -7.49
N ASP A 123 13.88 6.50 -8.69
CA ASP A 123 14.86 7.43 -9.25
C ASP A 123 14.26 8.81 -9.58
N HIS A 124 12.95 8.88 -9.84
CA HIS A 124 12.23 10.15 -10.04
C HIS A 124 11.66 10.72 -8.74
N TYR A 125 11.60 9.93 -7.66
CA TYR A 125 11.15 10.36 -6.33
C TYR A 125 12.33 10.85 -5.47
N SER A 126 13.20 11.68 -6.04
CA SER A 126 14.03 12.62 -5.27
C SER A 126 13.25 13.92 -5.21
N GLY A 127 13.07 14.53 -4.03
CA GLY A 127 12.29 15.74 -3.78
C GLY A 127 12.79 17.03 -4.46
N ALA A 128 13.12 16.97 -5.74
CA ALA A 128 13.40 18.11 -6.61
C ALA A 128 12.14 18.41 -7.43
N VAL A 129 11.11 18.94 -6.76
CA VAL A 129 10.05 19.69 -7.44
C VAL A 129 10.16 21.12 -6.96
N TYR A 130 11.12 21.87 -7.49
CA TYR A 130 11.02 23.30 -7.83
C TYR A 130 12.24 23.62 -8.72
N GLY A 131 11.98 23.77 -10.03
CA GLY A 131 12.79 24.64 -10.89
C GLY A 131 12.21 26.04 -10.85
#